data_AF-A0A659QZE3-F1
#
_entry.id   AF-A0A659QZE3-F1
#
_cell.length_a   1.000
_cell.length_b   1.000
_cell.length_c   1.000
_cell.angle_alpha   90.00
_cell.angle_beta   90.00
_cell.angle_gamma   90.00
#
_symmetry.space_group_name_H-M   'P 1'
#
loop_
_entity.id
_entity.type
_entity.pdbx_description
1 polymer ?
#
loop_
_entity_poly.entity_id
_entity_poly.type
_entity_poly.pdbx_seq_one_letter_code
_entity_poly.pdbx_strand_id
1 'polypeptide(L)' 'RDIPGKAIHEPWRWAEKAGVVLDYPRPIVEQTQARLATLTAYEAARKGE' A
#
# COMPACT_ATOMS: atom_id res chain seq x y z
N ARG A 1 10.88 -19.39 -1.00
CA ARG A 1 10.19 -18.24 -0.34
C ARG A 1 11.27 -17.19 -0.14
N ASP A 2 11.54 -16.43 -1.19
CA ASP A 2 12.89 -15.89 -1.47
C ASP A 2 13.00 -14.37 -1.33
N ILE A 3 11.98 -13.75 -0.71
CA ILE A 3 11.97 -12.32 -0.41
C ILE A 3 12.90 -12.08 0.79
N PRO A 4 13.89 -11.17 0.70
CA PRO A 4 14.74 -10.82 1.82
C PRO A 4 13.92 -10.37 3.03
N GLY A 5 14.32 -10.75 4.25
CA GLY A 5 13.56 -10.44 5.46
C GLY A 5 13.23 -8.95 5.64
N LYS A 6 14.13 -8.05 5.24
CA LYS A 6 13.91 -6.59 5.26
C LYS A 6 12.82 -6.12 4.27
N ALA A 7 12.61 -6.86 3.19
CA ALA A 7 11.67 -6.53 2.12
C ALA A 7 10.30 -7.19 2.28
N ILE A 8 10.10 -8.06 3.27
CA ILE A 8 8.87 -8.83 3.44
C ILE A 8 7.62 -7.96 3.65
N HIS A 9 7.79 -6.75 4.20
CA HIS A 9 6.71 -5.80 4.44
C HIS A 9 6.32 -4.99 3.19
N GLU A 10 7.24 -4.86 2.23
CA GLU A 10 7.03 -4.13 0.98
C GLU A 10 7.55 -4.96 -0.20
N PRO A 11 7.01 -6.17 -0.42
CA PRO A 11 7.61 -7.15 -1.31
C PRO A 11 7.64 -6.67 -2.77
N TRP A 12 6.64 -5.88 -3.16
CA TRP A 12 6.53 -5.31 -4.50
C TRP A 12 7.56 -4.22 -4.79
N ARG A 13 7.87 -3.37 -3.81
CA ARG A 13 8.93 -2.35 -3.97
C ARG A 13 10.29 -2.99 -4.18
N TRP A 14 10.52 -4.15 -3.57
CA TRP A 14 11.73 -4.94 -3.82
C TRP A 14 11.67 -5.64 -5.18
N ALA A 15 10.56 -6.31 -5.50
CA ALA A 15 10.39 -7.06 -6.74
C ALA A 15 10.57 -6.17 -7.99
N GLU A 16 10.05 -4.93 -7.97
CA GLU A 16 10.23 -3.96 -9.05
C GLU A 16 11.68 -3.57 -9.27
N LYS A 17 12.44 -3.38 -8.17
CA LYS A 17 13.88 -3.07 -8.23
C LYS A 17 14.73 -4.27 -8.66
N ALA A 18 14.33 -5.46 -8.22
CA ALA A 18 15.03 -6.71 -8.50
C ALA A 18 14.66 -7.31 -9.87
N GLY A 19 13.61 -6.82 -10.54
CA GLY A 19 13.10 -7.38 -11.78
C GLY A 19 12.48 -8.77 -11.61
N VAL A 20 11.95 -9.09 -10.43
CA VAL A 20 11.40 -10.41 -10.08
C VAL A 20 9.88 -10.38 -10.20
N VAL A 21 9.29 -11.43 -10.79
CA VAL A 21 7.84 -11.65 -10.78
C VAL A 21 7.45 -12.37 -9.50
N LEU A 22 6.48 -11.82 -8.76
CA LEU A 22 5.93 -12.45 -7.57
C LEU A 22 4.58 -13.11 -7.90
N ASP A 23 4.42 -14.38 -7.52
CA ASP A 23 3.12 -15.05 -7.46
C ASP A 23 2.40 -14.69 -6.14
N TYR A 24 2.19 -13.39 -5.97
CA TYR A 24 1.45 -12.77 -4.87
C TYR A 24 0.59 -11.67 -5.51
N PRO A 25 -0.51 -11.19 -4.91
CA PRO A 25 -1.24 -10.06 -5.45
C PRO A 25 -0.57 -8.72 -5.13
N ARG A 26 -0.68 -7.77 -6.06
CA ARG A 26 -0.28 -6.37 -5.84
C ARG A 26 -1.23 -5.70 -4.83
N PRO A 27 -0.78 -4.67 -4.09
CA PRO A 27 -1.67 -3.83 -3.30
C PRO A 27 -2.76 -3.27 -4.22
N ILE A 28 -4.01 -3.55 -3.88
CA ILE A 28 -5.18 -3.12 -4.67
C ILE A 28 -5.38 -1.60 -4.53
N VAL A 29 -4.89 -1.03 -3.43
CA VAL A 29 -5.04 0.38 -3.08
C VAL A 29 -3.68 0.96 -2.69
N GLU A 30 -3.46 2.23 -3.05
CA GLU A 30 -2.33 2.99 -2.55
C GLU A 30 -2.65 3.54 -1.16
N GLN A 31 -1.83 3.19 -0.16
CA GLN A 31 -2.12 3.45 1.26
C GLN A 31 -2.23 4.94 1.58
N THR A 32 -1.41 5.79 0.95
CA THR A 32 -1.38 7.23 1.19
C THR A 32 -2.69 7.88 0.75
N GLN A 33 -3.16 7.59 -0.47
CA GLN A 33 -4.42 8.09 -1.00
C GLN A 33 -5.62 7.59 -0.19
N ALA A 34 -5.66 6.30 0.16
CA ALA A 34 -6.74 5.74 0.97
C ALA A 34 -6.84 6.41 2.34
N ARG A 35 -5.69 6.64 2.97
CA ARG A 35 -5.62 7.34 4.25
C ARG A 35 -6.15 8.77 4.13
N LEU A 36 -5.70 9.52 3.12
CA LEU A 36 -6.15 10.89 2.89
C LEU A 36 -7.65 10.96 2.63
N ALA A 37 -8.16 10.11 1.73
CA ALA A 37 -9.59 10.03 1.44
C ALA A 37 -10.42 9.73 2.69
N THR A 38 -9.96 8.79 3.52
CA THR A 38 -10.63 8.42 4.78
C THR A 38 -10.66 9.60 5.76
N LEU A 39 -9.52 10.27 5.95
CA LEU A 39 -9.43 11.40 6.87
C LEU A 39 -10.29 12.59 6.41
N THR A 40 -10.27 12.90 5.11
CA THR A 40 -11.11 13.95 4.54
C THR A 40 -12.60 13.62 4.72
N ALA A 41 -13.03 12.39 4.42
CA ALA A 41 -14.42 11.97 4.59
C ALA A 41 -14.86 12.05 6.07
N TYR A 42 -14.01 11.61 7.00
CA TYR A 42 -14.29 11.70 8.43
C TYR A 42 -14.40 13.16 8.91
N GLU A 43 -13.47 14.02 8.50
CA GLU A 43 -13.48 15.45 8.86
C GLU A 43 -14.69 16.19 8.28
N ALA A 44 -15.11 15.86 7.05
CA ALA A 44 -16.33 16.43 6.44
C ALA A 44 -17.57 16.05 7.25
N ALA A 45 -17.74 14.77 7.57
CA ALA A 45 -18.86 14.30 8.39
C ALA A 45 -18.84 14.89 9.81
N ARG A 46 -17.65 15.05 10.40
CA ARG A 46 -17.49 15.62 11.76
C ARG A 46 -17.84 17.10 11.83
N LYS A 47 -17.47 17.87 10.80
CA LYS A 47 -17.71 19.32 10.76
C LYS A 47 -19.16 19.69 10.46
N GLY A 48 -19.99 18.71 10.13
CA GLY A 48 -21.39 18.94 9.76
C GLY A 48 -21.45 19.77 8.49
N GLU A 49 -21.13 19.16 7.36
CA GLU A 49 -21.80 19.59 6.12
C GLU A 49 -23.30 19.32 6.21
#